data_AF-A0A9P1FKN0-F1
#
_entry.id   AF-A0A9P1FKN0-F1
#
_cell.length_a   1.000
_cell.length_b   1.000
_cell.length_c   1.000
_cell.angle_alpha   90.00
_cell.angle_beta   90.00
_cell.angle_gamma   90.00
#
_symmetry.space_group_name_H-M   'P 1'
#
loop_
_entity.id
_entity.type
_entity.pdbx_description
1 polymer ?
#
loop_
_entity_poly.entity_id
_entity_poly.type
_entity_poly.pdbx_seq_one_letter_code
_entity_poly.pdbx_strand_id
1 'polypeptide(L)'
;MCNAPCVHMLKNGSCHLGFACGFCHFVHGRKKKLDKSQRSILQEADTGQRLAIILPHIIQKMAQLADPEVGKLAHMLRQQLQLVTESSRENNDNFHKKLRQVQIHRSLERMNCSALFDLAMPALPENILQTFAAVQSQMFPFLSPGEQMVLPEGSVLKFWL
;
A
#
# COMPACT_ATOMS: atom_id res chain seq x y z
N MET A 1 -3.14 -15.17 1.94
CA MET A 1 -3.03 -14.75 0.52
C MET A 1 -4.35 -15.04 -0.17
N CYS A 2 -5.00 -14.06 -0.81
CA CYS A 2 -6.19 -14.32 -1.64
C CYS A 2 -5.77 -14.86 -3.02
N ASN A 3 -6.42 -15.92 -3.50
CA ASN A 3 -6.28 -16.38 -4.88
C ASN A 3 -6.79 -15.31 -5.86
N ALA A 4 -6.46 -15.47 -7.14
CA ALA A 4 -7.00 -14.63 -8.20
C ALA A 4 -8.53 -14.58 -8.16
N PRO A 5 -9.16 -13.44 -8.47
CA PRO A 5 -10.61 -13.30 -8.38
C PRO A 5 -11.33 -14.15 -9.44
N CYS A 6 -12.46 -14.75 -9.05
CA CYS A 6 -13.27 -15.56 -9.95
C CYS A 6 -13.97 -14.69 -11.00
N VAL A 7 -13.66 -14.94 -12.27
CA VAL A 7 -14.21 -14.16 -13.40
C VAL A 7 -15.73 -14.30 -13.50
N HIS A 8 -16.29 -15.48 -13.20
CA HIS A 8 -17.74 -15.70 -13.23
C HIS A 8 -18.46 -14.92 -12.13
N MET A 9 -17.96 -14.98 -10.89
CA MET A 9 -18.50 -14.21 -9.78
C MET A 9 -18.42 -12.69 -10.06
N LEU A 10 -17.31 -12.22 -10.65
CA LEU A 10 -17.11 -10.80 -10.97
C LEU A 10 -17.99 -10.27 -12.10
N LYS A 11 -18.26 -11.08 -13.13
CA LYS A 11 -19.04 -10.66 -14.30
C LYS A 11 -20.54 -10.84 -14.08
N ASN A 12 -20.94 -11.96 -13.47
CA ASN A 12 -22.33 -12.40 -13.45
C ASN A 12 -22.93 -12.39 -12.03
N GLY A 13 -22.17 -11.97 -11.01
CA GLY A 13 -22.59 -12.00 -9.61
C GLY A 13 -22.81 -13.41 -9.05
N SER A 14 -22.48 -14.45 -9.82
CA SER A 14 -22.70 -15.85 -9.45
C SER A 14 -21.65 -16.75 -10.12
N CYS A 15 -21.23 -17.80 -9.42
CA CYS A 15 -20.32 -18.82 -9.94
C CYS A 15 -20.96 -20.20 -9.73
N HIS A 16 -21.09 -20.98 -10.80
CA HIS A 16 -21.72 -22.31 -10.79
C HIS A 16 -20.94 -23.36 -9.98
N LEU A 17 -19.64 -23.11 -9.74
CA LEU A 17 -18.78 -23.99 -8.95
C LEU A 17 -18.87 -23.74 -7.44
N GLY A 18 -19.50 -22.63 -7.00
CA GLY A 18 -19.66 -22.33 -5.58
C GLY A 18 -18.34 -22.46 -4.79
N PHE A 19 -18.35 -23.24 -3.71
CA PHE A 19 -17.18 -23.48 -2.86
C PHE A 19 -16.09 -24.35 -3.50
N ALA A 20 -16.38 -25.05 -4.60
CA ALA A 20 -15.38 -25.82 -5.35
C ALA A 20 -14.55 -24.94 -6.30
N CYS A 21 -14.86 -23.64 -6.41
CA CYS A 21 -14.08 -22.71 -7.20
C CYS A 21 -12.74 -22.42 -6.51
N GLY A 22 -11.62 -22.76 -7.15
CA GLY A 22 -10.27 -22.41 -6.67
C GLY A 22 -9.95 -20.91 -6.71
N PHE A 23 -10.87 -20.08 -7.21
CA PHE A 23 -10.72 -18.63 -7.35
C PHE A 23 -11.52 -17.88 -6.28
N CYS A 24 -11.08 -16.68 -5.94
CA CYS A 24 -11.71 -15.92 -4.85
C CYS A 24 -13.07 -15.34 -5.28
N HIS A 25 -14.09 -15.57 -4.46
CA HIS A 25 -15.46 -15.10 -4.67
C HIS A 25 -15.80 -13.78 -3.97
N PHE A 26 -14.86 -13.23 -3.21
CA PHE A 26 -15.04 -11.92 -2.57
C PHE A 26 -15.01 -10.80 -3.61
N VAL A 27 -15.73 -9.72 -3.33
CA VAL A 27 -15.70 -8.51 -4.18
C VAL A 27 -14.34 -7.85 -4.03
N HIS A 28 -13.47 -8.05 -5.02
CA HIS A 28 -12.19 -7.37 -5.08
C HIS A 28 -12.36 -6.04 -5.82
N GLY A 29 -12.13 -4.93 -5.12
CA GLY A 29 -11.96 -3.64 -5.78
C GLY A 29 -10.79 -3.71 -6.77
N ARG A 30 -10.93 -3.10 -7.95
CA ARG A 30 -9.79 -2.97 -8.87
C ARG A 30 -8.71 -2.17 -8.16
N LYS A 31 -7.59 -2.80 -7.80
CA LYS A 31 -6.39 -2.11 -7.30
C LYS A 31 -6.02 -1.03 -8.34
N LYS A 32 -6.06 0.25 -7.94
CA LYS A 32 -5.58 1.32 -8.81
C LYS A 32 -4.09 1.11 -9.04
N LYS A 33 -3.73 0.89 -10.29
CA LYS A 33 -2.35 0.72 -10.73
C LYS A 33 -1.89 2.02 -11.37
N LEU A 34 -0.62 2.33 -11.14
CA LEU A 34 0.06 3.37 -11.90
C LEU A 34 0.06 2.99 -13.38
N ASP A 35 -0.10 3.97 -14.26
CA ASP A 35 0.03 3.78 -15.70
C ASP A 35 1.50 3.60 -16.12
N LYS A 36 1.75 3.42 -17.43
CA LYS A 36 3.10 3.17 -17.93
C LYS A 36 4.06 4.33 -17.68
N SER A 37 3.63 5.59 -17.85
CA SER A 37 4.50 6.76 -17.68
C SER A 37 4.80 7.03 -16.22
N GLN A 38 3.80 6.88 -15.34
CA GLN A 38 3.96 6.98 -13.89
C GLN A 38 4.93 5.91 -13.35
N ARG A 39 4.83 4.67 -13.85
CA ARG A 39 5.78 3.61 -13.47
C ARG A 39 7.20 3.90 -13.93
N SER A 40 7.38 4.40 -15.16
CA SER A 40 8.71 4.76 -15.69
C SER A 40 9.39 5.79 -14.80
N ILE A 41 8.66 6.85 -14.40
CA ILE A 41 9.23 7.90 -13.55
C ILE A 41 9.62 7.36 -12.16
N LEU A 42 8.85 6.44 -11.57
CA LEU A 42 9.24 5.81 -10.30
C LEU A 42 10.38 4.80 -10.43
N GLN A 43 10.64 4.27 -11.62
CA GLN A 43 11.78 3.39 -11.90
C GLN A 43 13.05 4.21 -12.15
N GLU A 44 12.93 5.39 -12.76
CA GLU A 44 14.01 6.36 -12.95
C GLU A 44 14.38 7.07 -11.64
N ALA A 45 13.45 7.14 -10.69
CA ALA A 45 13.67 7.78 -9.39
C ALA A 45 14.72 7.02 -8.58
N ASP A 46 15.67 7.75 -8.00
CA ASP A 46 16.56 7.18 -6.98
C ASP A 46 15.77 6.81 -5.71
N THR A 47 16.41 6.07 -4.81
CA THR A 47 15.83 5.61 -3.54
C THR A 47 15.21 6.76 -2.74
N GLY A 48 15.91 7.89 -2.63
CA GLY A 48 15.44 9.07 -1.92
C GLY A 48 14.26 9.72 -2.62
N GLN A 49 14.37 10.00 -3.91
CA GLN A 49 13.27 10.53 -4.72
C GLN A 49 12.00 9.69 -4.62
N ARG A 50 12.14 8.36 -4.73
CA ARG A 50 11.02 7.42 -4.61
C ARG A 50 10.35 7.52 -3.24
N LEU A 51 11.12 7.52 -2.16
CA LEU A 51 10.59 7.66 -0.80
C LEU A 51 9.93 9.04 -0.59
N ALA A 52 10.56 10.11 -1.06
CA ALA A 52 10.02 11.47 -0.96
C ALA A 52 8.66 11.62 -1.65
N ILE A 53 8.41 10.87 -2.74
CA ILE A 53 7.13 10.86 -3.44
C ILE A 53 6.07 10.04 -2.68
N ILE A 54 6.43 8.83 -2.22
CA ILE A 54 5.46 7.83 -1.76
C ILE A 54 5.11 7.99 -0.28
N LEU A 55 6.12 8.24 0.58
CA LEU A 55 5.95 8.28 2.03
C LEU A 55 4.89 9.28 2.52
N PRO A 56 4.77 10.50 1.95
CA PRO A 56 3.73 11.44 2.36
C PRO A 56 2.32 10.85 2.27
N HIS A 57 2.03 10.07 1.22
CA HIS A 57 0.71 9.45 1.03
C HIS A 57 0.46 8.32 2.02
N ILE A 58 1.48 7.53 2.35
CA ILE A 58 1.40 6.47 3.37
C ILE A 58 1.14 7.10 4.74
N ILE A 59 1.91 8.12 5.10
CA ILE A 59 1.81 8.80 6.40
C ILE A 59 0.44 9.48 6.56
N GLN A 60 -0.03 10.19 5.52
CA GLN A 60 -1.35 10.84 5.55
C GLN A 60 -2.47 9.82 5.77
N LYS A 61 -2.36 8.67 5.11
CA LYS A 61 -3.29 7.56 5.28
C LYS A 61 -3.23 7.00 6.71
N MET A 62 -2.04 6.65 7.19
CA MET A 62 -1.85 6.13 8.54
C MET A 62 -2.33 7.08 9.64
N ALA A 63 -2.25 8.39 9.43
CA ALA A 63 -2.74 9.38 10.39
C ALA A 63 -4.26 9.32 10.61
N GLN A 64 -5.02 8.71 9.70
CA GLN A 64 -6.46 8.49 9.86
C GLN A 64 -6.79 7.28 10.74
N LEU A 65 -5.77 6.51 11.14
CA LEU A 65 -5.92 5.32 11.95
C LEU A 65 -5.59 5.63 13.41
N ALA A 66 -6.54 5.35 14.30
CA ALA A 66 -6.35 5.45 15.74
C ALA A 66 -5.77 4.14 16.30
N ASP A 67 -4.61 3.72 15.78
CA ASP A 67 -3.91 2.49 16.20
C ASP A 67 -2.47 2.84 16.68
N PRO A 68 -2.07 2.46 17.91
CA PRO A 68 -0.75 2.79 18.46
C PRO A 68 0.43 2.23 17.66
N GLU A 69 0.31 1.01 17.13
CA GLU A 69 1.39 0.35 16.38
C GLU A 69 1.52 0.96 14.97
N VAL A 70 0.39 1.33 14.36
CA VAL A 70 0.39 2.17 13.14
C VAL A 70 1.02 3.53 13.43
N GLY A 71 0.75 4.13 14.59
CA GLY A 71 1.35 5.39 15.02
C GLY A 71 2.88 5.32 15.12
N LYS A 72 3.40 4.23 15.70
CA LYS A 72 4.84 3.94 15.77
C LYS A 72 5.46 3.81 14.38
N LEU A 73 4.85 3.04 13.49
CA LEU A 73 5.31 2.89 12.11
C LEU A 73 5.28 4.23 11.35
N ALA A 74 4.21 5.01 11.50
CA ALA A 74 4.10 6.34 10.91
C ALA A 74 5.18 7.30 11.41
N HIS A 75 5.57 7.22 12.68
CA HIS A 75 6.69 7.99 13.23
C HIS A 75 8.01 7.64 12.55
N MET A 76 8.33 6.35 12.41
CA MET A 76 9.54 5.89 11.72
C MET A 76 9.58 6.34 10.25
N LEU A 77 8.45 6.26 9.54
CA LEU A 77 8.35 6.74 8.16
C LEU A 77 8.53 8.25 8.04
N ARG A 78 8.07 9.05 9.03
CA ARG A 78 8.31 10.50 9.06
C ARG A 78 9.79 10.82 9.25
N GLN A 79 10.48 10.12 10.14
CA GLN A 79 11.93 10.27 10.33
C GLN A 79 12.68 9.93 9.04
N GLN A 80 12.31 8.83 8.37
CA GLN A 80 12.91 8.45 7.09
C GLN A 80 12.66 9.51 6.00
N LEU A 81 11.45 10.08 5.95
CA LEU A 81 11.13 11.14 5.00
C LEU A 81 12.00 12.39 5.25
N GLN A 82 12.20 12.79 6.51
CA GLN A 82 13.06 13.92 6.86
C GLN A 82 14.49 13.73 6.36
N LEU A 83 15.11 12.59 6.69
CA LEU A 83 16.48 12.24 6.25
C LEU A 83 16.66 12.32 4.74
N VAL A 84 15.68 11.80 4.01
CA VAL A 84 15.68 11.81 2.55
C VAL A 84 15.51 13.24 2.00
N THR A 85 14.58 14.02 2.56
CA THR A 85 14.35 15.39 2.07
C THR A 85 15.52 16.33 2.34
N GLU A 86 16.27 16.12 3.41
CA GLU A 86 17.48 16.89 3.73
C GLU A 86 18.61 16.57 2.76
N SER A 87 18.76 15.29 2.40
CA SER A 87 19.78 14.81 1.47
C SER A 87 19.53 15.22 0.01
N SER A 88 18.27 15.50 -0.37
CA SER A 88 17.85 15.77 -1.76
C SER A 88 17.71 17.25 -2.12
N ARG A 89 18.15 18.18 -1.26
CA ARG A 89 18.03 19.65 -1.48
C ARG A 89 18.84 20.16 -2.67
N GLU A 90 19.81 19.40 -3.15
CA GLU A 90 20.64 19.76 -4.29
C GLU A 90 20.12 19.07 -5.55
N ASN A 91 19.45 19.85 -6.41
CA ASN A 91 19.20 19.58 -7.84
C ASN A 91 18.05 18.61 -8.23
N ASN A 92 16.78 19.02 -8.00
CA ASN A 92 15.59 18.20 -8.31
C ASN A 92 14.51 18.86 -9.20
N ASP A 93 14.75 20.05 -9.75
CA ASP A 93 13.70 20.82 -10.44
C ASP A 93 13.11 20.12 -11.67
N ASN A 94 13.95 19.46 -12.48
CA ASN A 94 13.50 18.71 -13.66
C ASN A 94 12.68 17.47 -13.29
N PHE A 95 13.04 16.80 -12.20
CA PHE A 95 12.31 15.65 -11.70
C PHE A 95 10.93 16.06 -11.15
N HIS A 96 10.87 17.15 -10.36
CA HIS A 96 9.59 17.69 -9.90
C HIS A 96 8.66 18.13 -11.04
N LYS A 97 9.21 18.66 -12.14
CA LYS A 97 8.43 18.97 -13.36
C LYS A 97 7.84 17.70 -13.98
N LYS A 98 8.64 16.63 -14.14
CA LYS A 98 8.16 15.32 -14.63
C LYS A 98 7.03 14.76 -13.76
N LEU A 99 7.17 14.80 -12.43
CA LEU A 99 6.17 14.30 -11.50
C LEU A 99 4.81 15.01 -11.65
N ARG A 100 4.84 16.34 -11.81
CA ARG A 100 3.62 17.14 -12.04
C ARG A 100 2.96 16.79 -13.38
N GLN A 101 3.76 16.58 -14.42
CA GLN A 101 3.25 16.27 -15.76
C GLN A 101 2.45 14.96 -15.80
N VAL A 102 2.89 13.92 -15.08
CA VAL A 102 2.19 12.62 -15.05
C VAL A 102 1.13 12.51 -13.94
N GLN A 103 0.87 13.59 -13.20
CA GLN A 103 -0.13 13.65 -12.13
C GLN A 103 -0.02 12.51 -11.10
N ILE A 104 1.21 12.04 -10.81
CA ILE A 104 1.42 10.82 -10.03
C ILE A 104 0.82 10.89 -8.63
N HIS A 105 0.87 12.06 -7.97
CA HIS A 105 0.27 12.26 -6.65
C HIS A 105 -1.22 11.94 -6.61
N ARG A 106 -1.97 12.23 -7.69
CA ARG A 106 -3.40 11.92 -7.80
C ARG A 106 -3.66 10.41 -7.87
N SER A 107 -2.77 9.67 -8.53
CA SER A 107 -2.85 8.20 -8.56
C SER A 107 -2.54 7.62 -7.19
N LEU A 108 -1.47 8.07 -6.54
CA LEU A 108 -1.01 7.58 -5.24
C LEU A 108 -2.04 7.83 -4.12
N GLU A 109 -2.65 9.02 -4.09
CA GLU A 109 -3.71 9.36 -3.13
C GLU A 109 -4.86 8.35 -3.14
N ARG A 110 -5.18 7.82 -4.33
CA ARG A 110 -6.29 6.90 -4.57
C ARG A 110 -5.93 5.43 -4.36
N MET A 111 -4.66 5.11 -4.08
CA MET A 111 -4.22 3.75 -3.77
C MET A 111 -4.47 3.42 -2.30
N ASN A 112 -4.60 2.13 -1.98
CA ASN A 112 -4.64 1.66 -0.58
C ASN A 112 -3.21 1.62 0.01
N CYS A 113 -3.10 1.42 1.32
CA CYS A 113 -1.79 1.37 1.97
C CYS A 113 -0.92 0.23 1.45
N SER A 114 -1.48 -0.97 1.26
CA SER A 114 -0.72 -2.12 0.74
C SER A 114 -0.02 -1.80 -0.58
N ALA A 115 -0.73 -1.20 -1.53
CA ALA A 115 -0.17 -0.89 -2.84
C ALA A 115 0.85 0.25 -2.79
N LEU A 116 0.73 1.19 -1.85
CA LEU A 116 1.75 2.22 -1.61
C LEU A 116 3.00 1.61 -0.96
N PHE A 117 2.83 0.69 -0.01
CA PHE A 117 3.94 -0.05 0.59
C PHE A 117 4.68 -0.90 -0.44
N ASP A 118 3.98 -1.60 -1.33
CA ASP A 118 4.61 -2.37 -2.41
C ASP A 118 5.54 -1.49 -3.28
N LEU A 119 5.18 -0.22 -3.49
CA LEU A 119 6.00 0.73 -4.25
C LEU A 119 7.20 1.25 -3.43
N ALA A 120 7.04 1.42 -2.11
CA ALA A 120 8.09 1.93 -1.24
C ALA A 120 9.07 0.85 -0.75
N MET A 121 8.62 -0.40 -0.63
CA MET A 121 9.34 -1.51 0.00
C MET A 121 10.79 -1.69 -0.51
N PRO A 122 11.08 -1.61 -1.82
CA PRO A 122 12.46 -1.77 -2.31
C PRO A 122 13.42 -0.66 -1.86
N ALA A 123 12.89 0.47 -1.39
CA ALA A 123 13.66 1.65 -1.00
C ALA A 123 13.68 1.87 0.53
N LEU A 124 12.92 1.08 1.30
CA LEU A 124 12.81 1.23 2.75
C LEU A 124 13.95 0.51 3.49
N PRO A 125 14.45 1.07 4.60
CA PRO A 125 15.43 0.41 5.45
C PRO A 125 14.79 -0.78 6.20
N GLU A 126 15.62 -1.77 6.52
CA GLU A 126 15.19 -3.07 7.06
C GLU A 126 14.41 -2.96 8.37
N ASN A 127 14.79 -2.05 9.27
CA ASN A 127 14.10 -1.82 10.54
C ASN A 127 12.63 -1.39 10.35
N ILE A 128 12.35 -0.62 9.29
CA ILE A 128 10.99 -0.19 8.95
C ILE A 128 10.21 -1.38 8.36
N LEU A 129 10.86 -2.21 7.53
CA LEU A 129 10.25 -3.42 6.96
C LEU A 129 9.85 -4.43 8.05
N GLN A 130 10.71 -4.61 9.07
CA GLN A 130 10.42 -5.48 10.20
C GLN A 130 9.24 -4.97 11.03
N THR A 131 9.20 -3.66 11.30
CA THR A 131 8.07 -3.04 12.01
C THR A 131 6.78 -3.14 11.20
N PHE A 132 6.86 -2.95 9.89
CA PHE A 132 5.74 -3.15 8.98
C PHE A 132 5.21 -4.59 9.03
N ALA A 133 6.09 -5.59 8.97
CA ALA A 133 5.68 -6.99 9.06
C ALA A 133 5.00 -7.32 10.40
N ALA A 134 5.49 -6.73 11.51
CA ALA A 134 4.87 -6.88 12.83
C ALA A 134 3.47 -6.23 12.91
N VAL A 135 3.31 -5.03 12.34
CA VAL A 135 1.99 -4.36 12.24
C VAL A 135 1.04 -5.18 11.36
N GLN A 136 1.53 -5.70 10.24
CA GLN A 136 0.73 -6.50 9.30
C GLN A 136 0.23 -7.81 9.94
N SER A 137 1.06 -8.49 10.72
CA SER A 137 0.69 -9.77 11.37
C SER A 137 -0.33 -9.60 12.49
N GLN A 138 -0.31 -8.46 13.19
CA GLN A 138 -1.32 -8.14 14.21
C GLN A 138 -2.69 -7.81 13.59
N MET A 139 -2.69 -7.23 12.38
CA MET A 139 -3.91 -6.77 11.70
C MET A 139 -4.56 -7.84 10.82
N PHE A 140 -3.80 -8.85 10.39
CA PHE A 140 -4.29 -10.05 9.73
C PHE A 140 -3.93 -11.27 10.57
N PRO A 141 -4.73 -11.61 11.60
CA PRO A 141 -4.53 -12.86 12.30
C PRO A 141 -4.62 -14.01 11.30
N PHE A 142 -3.62 -14.89 11.34
CA PHE A 142 -3.54 -16.06 10.49
C PHE A 142 -4.64 -17.03 10.94
N LEU A 143 -5.77 -17.04 10.23
CA LEU A 143 -6.85 -17.98 10.52
C LEU A 143 -6.49 -19.35 9.94
N SER A 144 -6.54 -20.38 10.77
CA SER A 144 -6.44 -21.76 10.28
C SER A 144 -7.67 -22.10 9.43
N PRO A 145 -7.57 -23.02 8.46
CA PRO A 145 -8.74 -23.47 7.70
C PRO A 145 -9.85 -23.94 8.63
N GLY A 146 -11.03 -23.28 8.58
CA GLY A 146 -12.20 -23.61 9.41
C GLY A 146 -12.39 -22.72 10.65
N GLU A 147 -11.47 -21.81 10.93
CA GLU A 147 -11.54 -20.93 12.10
C GLU A 147 -12.31 -19.64 11.78
N GLN A 148 -13.43 -19.42 12.47
CA GLN A 148 -14.20 -18.17 12.37
C GLN A 148 -13.72 -17.20 13.44
N MET A 149 -13.33 -15.99 13.02
CA MET A 149 -12.98 -14.93 13.96
C MET A 149 -13.94 -13.76 13.80
N VAL A 150 -14.55 -13.36 14.92
CA VAL A 150 -15.31 -12.12 15.03
C VAL A 150 -14.29 -10.99 15.17
N LEU A 151 -14.17 -10.17 14.13
CA LEU A 151 -13.32 -8.99 14.16
C LEU A 151 -13.92 -7.98 15.13
N PRO A 152 -13.16 -7.49 16.13
CA PRO A 152 -13.65 -6.44 17.01
C PRO A 152 -14.06 -5.21 16.20
N GLU A 153 -15.15 -4.54 16.60
CA GLU A 153 -15.59 -3.30 15.98
C GLU A 153 -14.43 -2.29 15.96
N GLY A 154 -14.13 -1.73 14.78
CA GLY A 154 -12.99 -0.84 14.57
C GLY A 154 -11.74 -1.49 13.96
N SER A 155 -11.77 -2.80 13.67
CA SER A 155 -10.67 -3.49 12.98
C SER A 155 -10.32 -2.81 11.64
N VAL A 156 -9.05 -2.39 11.51
CA VAL A 156 -8.47 -1.57 10.43
C VAL A 156 -8.36 -2.32 9.07
N LEU A 157 -9.00 -3.48 8.93
CA LEU A 157 -8.94 -4.31 7.72
C LEU A 157 -9.35 -3.59 6.43
N LYS A 158 -10.27 -2.62 6.52
CA LYS A 158 -10.70 -1.83 5.36
C LYS A 158 -9.62 -0.90 4.82
N PHE A 159 -8.55 -0.66 5.58
CA PHE A 159 -7.51 0.30 5.20
C PHE A 159 -6.38 -0.33 4.38
N TRP A 160 -6.16 -1.63 4.56
CA TRP A 160 -5.14 -2.41 3.87
C TRP A 160 -5.59 -2.90 2.49
N LEU A 161 -6.89 -3.13 2.32
CA LEU A 161 -7.53 -3.60 1.07
C LEU A 161 -8.01 -2.44 0.19
#